data_AF-A0A399ZER9-F1
#
_entry.id   AF-A0A399ZER9-F1
#
_cell.length_a   1.000
_cell.length_b   1.000
_cell.length_c   1.000
_cell.angle_alpha   90.00
_cell.angle_beta   90.00
_cell.angle_gamma   90.00
#
_symmetry.space_group_name_H-M   'P 1'
#
loop_
_entity.id
_entity.type
_entity.pdbx_description
1 polymer ?
#
loop_
_entity_poly.entity_id
_entity_poly.type
_entity_poly.pdbx_seq_one_letter_code
_entity_poly.pdbx_strand_id
1 'polypeptide(L)'
;MVSENVLIEVSGGTEPKSLGEARVTASFIMRNLGASDESMAARFPISVNDGFFNYPEITDLKIKVNGNQVSYRRANYPDVIYQSEDLPWAEFDVTFPVNQDVTIEVTYTLQGSGYFPYTAFYYTLTTGAGWKDTIGSADVTLRLPYAATPQNVVLNTQIGWGQSTPGGVIQGNEVRWHFENFEPGPYEAVGTMEFPLVALSAWQAVLTAQKNAEKYPNDGEVWGQLGKTYKEIFLMNKGYRSDAGGEELYRLSVEAYEKCLDLLPNDAQWHAGFAHLLAERAYWNSFMSDPTPEVYRALEEIRVALELAPNDPVVREVADNIAYMFPDGITKNESGYDFPWLTATPTPLPPTPTIVPVYDPAYFAATYQSELLTLGNGKRAQLTLTLGADYSALLEIKGEDNQTLLYTGTWADLGDGRIQILVRDQDGNEPVLIYKPDEEDNLISDTYASFFGDNGVNMKRIAPTATPEPQATSVSSLPTPTPKPSSSSPMCGSAALAPMLAVGLWLSRRRIR
;
A
#
# COMPACT_ATOMS: atom_id res chain seq x y z
N MET A 1 -1.18 20.64 22.19
CA MET A 1 -2.53 20.02 22.20
C MET A 1 -2.45 18.78 23.07
N VAL A 2 -3.56 18.26 23.65
CA VAL A 2 -3.51 17.07 24.53
C VAL A 2 -3.89 15.79 23.78
N SER A 3 -4.97 15.86 22.99
CA SER A 3 -5.37 14.73 22.15
C SER A 3 -6.30 15.18 21.04
N GLU A 4 -6.32 14.41 19.96
CA GLU A 4 -7.21 14.57 18.82
C GLU A 4 -7.98 13.26 18.57
N ASN A 5 -9.28 13.36 18.30
CA ASN A 5 -10.13 12.23 17.90
C ASN A 5 -10.89 12.60 16.64
N VAL A 6 -10.65 11.86 15.56
CA VAL A 6 -11.24 12.13 14.25
C VAL A 6 -12.09 10.94 13.83
N LEU A 7 -13.35 11.22 13.50
CA LEU A 7 -14.26 10.25 12.91
C LEU A 7 -14.65 10.72 11.50
N ILE A 8 -14.33 9.91 10.50
CA ILE A 8 -14.71 10.09 9.10
C ILE A 8 -15.80 9.05 8.79
N GLU A 9 -17.07 9.47 8.81
CA GLU A 9 -18.21 8.60 8.49
C GLU A 9 -18.56 8.73 7.01
N VAL A 10 -18.17 7.74 6.21
CA VAL A 10 -18.45 7.71 4.77
C VAL A 10 -19.96 7.57 4.56
N SER A 11 -20.55 8.50 3.81
CA SER A 11 -21.98 8.59 3.57
C SER A 11 -22.29 9.23 2.20
N GLY A 12 -23.42 8.91 1.58
CA GLY A 12 -23.81 9.49 0.28
C GLY A 12 -22.99 8.97 -0.92
N GLY A 13 -23.34 9.28 -2.17
CA GLY A 13 -24.68 9.20 -2.75
C GLY A 13 -24.80 7.89 -3.53
N THR A 14 -25.99 7.28 -3.57
CA THR A 14 -26.26 6.08 -4.39
C THR A 14 -26.36 6.40 -5.88
N GLU A 15 -26.02 7.62 -6.28
CA GLU A 15 -26.03 8.00 -7.67
C GLU A 15 -24.97 7.18 -8.43
N PRO A 16 -25.29 6.72 -9.66
CA PRO A 16 -24.35 5.98 -10.47
C PRO A 16 -23.04 6.74 -10.61
N LYS A 17 -21.94 6.07 -10.27
CA LYS A 17 -20.56 6.59 -10.38
C LYS A 17 -20.23 7.78 -9.47
N SER A 18 -21.00 7.99 -8.40
CA SER A 18 -20.64 8.95 -7.36
C SER A 18 -19.36 8.53 -6.63
N LEU A 19 -18.48 9.51 -6.36
CA LEU A 19 -17.31 9.35 -5.50
C LEU A 19 -17.67 9.34 -4.00
N GLY A 20 -18.92 9.66 -3.66
CA GLY A 20 -19.42 9.69 -2.29
C GLY A 20 -18.98 10.91 -1.50
N GLU A 21 -19.45 10.98 -0.25
CA GLU A 21 -19.13 12.04 0.70
C GLU A 21 -18.74 11.40 2.05
N ALA A 22 -18.25 12.21 2.98
CA ALA A 22 -18.04 11.78 4.34
C ALA A 22 -18.42 12.91 5.30
N ARG A 23 -19.08 12.54 6.39
CA ARG A 23 -19.25 13.45 7.52
C ARG A 23 -18.04 13.30 8.42
N VAL A 24 -17.32 14.39 8.62
CA VAL A 24 -16.16 14.43 9.52
C VAL A 24 -16.57 15.05 10.85
N THR A 25 -16.12 14.43 11.94
CA THR A 25 -16.17 14.98 13.30
C THR A 25 -14.77 14.91 13.89
N ALA A 26 -14.12 16.07 14.04
CA ALA A 26 -12.82 16.22 14.68
C ALA A 26 -13.00 16.83 16.07
N SER A 27 -12.51 16.16 17.10
CA SER A 27 -12.59 16.58 18.49
C SER A 27 -11.19 16.75 19.07
N PHE A 28 -10.92 17.92 19.62
CA PHE A 28 -9.62 18.31 20.16
C PHE A 28 -9.76 18.58 21.66
N ILE A 29 -8.80 18.07 22.44
CA ILE A 29 -8.60 18.47 23.83
C ILE A 29 -7.40 19.39 23.89
N MET A 30 -7.63 20.63 24.30
CA MET A 30 -6.63 21.69 24.37
C MET A 30 -6.38 22.06 25.84
N ARG A 31 -5.13 22.35 26.21
CA ARG A 31 -4.79 22.78 27.58
C ARG A 31 -3.78 23.92 27.54
N ASN A 32 -4.09 24.99 28.27
CA ASN A 32 -3.15 26.08 28.52
C ASN A 32 -2.18 25.69 29.65
N LEU A 33 -0.90 25.60 29.33
CA LEU A 33 0.19 25.28 30.26
C LEU A 33 0.91 26.52 30.81
N GLY A 34 0.44 27.72 30.44
CA GLY A 34 0.93 29.01 30.89
C GLY A 34 0.48 29.37 32.31
N ALA A 35 0.87 30.56 32.76
CA ALA A 35 0.58 31.04 34.12
C ALA A 35 -0.67 31.94 34.21
N SER A 36 -1.26 32.32 33.08
CA SER A 36 -2.45 33.18 32.99
C SER A 36 -3.38 32.69 31.90
N ASP A 37 -4.67 33.02 32.02
CA ASP A 37 -5.66 32.70 30.99
C ASP A 37 -5.25 33.34 29.67
N GLU A 38 -5.46 32.61 28.56
CA GLU A 38 -5.14 33.09 27.23
C GLU A 38 -6.42 33.15 26.40
N SER A 39 -6.56 34.17 25.57
CA SER A 39 -7.62 34.25 24.57
C SER A 39 -6.99 34.53 23.22
N MET A 40 -7.36 33.74 22.22
CA MET A 40 -6.79 33.82 20.88
C MET A 40 -7.82 33.44 19.82
N ALA A 41 -7.53 33.85 18.59
CA ALA A 41 -8.26 33.42 17.42
C ALA A 41 -7.72 32.07 16.95
N ALA A 42 -8.43 30.99 17.28
CA ALA A 42 -8.14 29.66 16.77
C ALA A 42 -8.57 29.56 15.30
N ARG A 43 -7.91 28.69 14.54
CA ARG A 43 -8.13 28.55 13.10
C ARG A 43 -8.28 27.08 12.72
N PHE A 44 -9.18 26.81 11.79
CA PHE A 44 -9.37 25.50 11.18
C PHE A 44 -9.30 25.64 9.65
N PRO A 45 -8.49 24.84 8.94
CA PRO A 45 -8.40 24.93 7.48
C PRO A 45 -9.71 24.44 6.88
N ILE A 46 -10.30 25.21 5.96
CA ILE A 46 -11.59 24.86 5.36
C ILE A 46 -11.47 24.50 3.88
N SER A 47 -10.25 24.44 3.36
CA SER A 47 -9.99 24.00 2.00
C SER A 47 -8.61 23.37 1.87
N VAL A 48 -8.47 22.47 0.90
CA VAL A 48 -7.22 21.83 0.48
C VAL A 48 -7.22 21.72 -1.04
N ASN A 49 -6.02 21.61 -1.62
CA ASN A 49 -5.86 21.40 -3.06
C ASN A 49 -6.53 20.07 -3.48
N ASP A 50 -7.34 20.09 -4.53
CA ASP A 50 -8.05 18.91 -5.06
C ASP A 50 -7.22 18.04 -6.02
N GLY A 51 -5.93 18.37 -6.19
CA GLY A 51 -5.03 17.75 -7.18
C GLY A 51 -5.12 18.37 -8.58
N PHE A 52 -6.03 19.33 -8.79
CA PHE A 52 -6.24 20.05 -10.05
C PHE A 52 -6.06 21.56 -9.89
N PHE A 53 -5.34 21.98 -8.85
CA PHE A 53 -5.12 23.40 -8.51
C PHE A 53 -6.41 24.15 -8.14
N ASN A 54 -7.49 23.46 -7.78
CA ASN A 54 -8.63 24.09 -7.12
C ASN A 54 -8.56 23.86 -5.61
N TYR A 55 -9.21 24.75 -4.88
CA TYR A 55 -9.32 24.72 -3.43
C TYR A 55 -10.80 24.70 -3.06
N PRO A 56 -11.49 23.54 -3.22
CA PRO A 56 -12.87 23.41 -2.80
C PRO A 56 -12.98 23.60 -1.29
N GLU A 57 -13.98 24.36 -0.84
CA GLU A 57 -14.26 24.53 0.58
C GLU A 57 -15.14 23.39 1.10
N ILE A 58 -14.87 22.94 2.32
CA ILE A 58 -15.76 22.03 3.04
C ILE A 58 -17.13 22.67 3.27
N THR A 59 -18.17 21.84 3.36
CA THR A 59 -19.56 22.30 3.54
C THR A 59 -20.10 21.92 4.92
N ASP A 60 -21.23 22.51 5.31
CA ASP A 60 -21.91 22.24 6.59
C ASP A 60 -21.04 22.41 7.86
N LEU A 61 -20.03 23.29 7.78
CA LEU A 61 -19.09 23.53 8.87
C LEU A 61 -19.81 24.05 10.13
N LYS A 62 -19.57 23.36 11.26
CA LYS A 62 -19.99 23.77 12.60
C LYS A 62 -18.84 23.61 13.57
N ILE A 63 -18.69 24.58 14.45
CA ILE A 63 -17.62 24.62 15.45
C ILE A 63 -18.28 24.78 16.82
N LYS A 64 -17.88 23.95 17.78
CA LYS A 64 -18.26 24.06 19.19
C LYS A 64 -17.04 24.20 20.07
N VAL A 65 -17.16 25.02 21.10
CA VAL A 65 -16.17 25.19 22.17
C VAL A 65 -16.86 24.86 23.49
N ASN A 66 -16.35 23.86 24.21
CA ASN A 66 -16.96 23.32 25.43
C ASN A 66 -18.46 23.01 25.27
N GLY A 67 -18.81 22.40 24.13
CA GLY A 67 -20.18 22.03 23.77
C GLY A 67 -21.06 23.17 23.24
N ASN A 68 -20.63 24.43 23.34
CA ASN A 68 -21.38 25.58 22.85
C ASN A 68 -21.00 25.90 21.41
N GLN A 69 -21.97 26.02 20.51
CA GLN A 69 -21.72 26.43 19.14
C GLN A 69 -21.21 27.88 19.10
N VAL A 70 -20.13 28.11 18.34
CA VAL A 70 -19.53 29.44 18.14
C VAL A 70 -19.66 29.87 16.68
N SER A 71 -19.69 31.18 16.45
CA SER A 71 -19.55 31.75 15.11
C SER A 71 -18.08 31.74 14.69
N TYR A 72 -17.83 31.58 13.39
CA TYR A 72 -16.51 31.75 12.80
C TYR A 72 -16.55 32.80 11.68
N ARG A 73 -15.39 33.31 11.32
CA ARG A 73 -15.17 34.20 10.19
C ARG A 73 -14.25 33.51 9.18
N ARG A 74 -14.55 33.65 7.89
CA ARG A 74 -13.64 33.20 6.83
C ARG A 74 -12.48 34.18 6.73
N ALA A 75 -11.26 33.68 6.83
CA ALA A 75 -10.04 34.45 6.68
C ALA A 75 -9.07 33.70 5.77
N ASN A 76 -8.14 34.40 5.13
CA ASN A 76 -7.15 33.79 4.26
C ASN A 76 -5.77 33.90 4.93
N TYR A 77 -4.99 32.82 4.90
CA TYR A 77 -3.63 32.76 5.44
C TYR A 77 -2.74 31.94 4.51
N PRO A 78 -1.41 32.17 4.53
CA PRO A 78 -0.49 31.35 3.76
C PRO A 78 -0.68 29.87 4.07
N ASP A 79 -0.60 29.04 3.02
CA ASP A 79 -0.56 27.59 3.13
C ASP A 79 0.51 27.16 4.14
N VAL A 80 0.16 26.26 5.05
CA VAL A 80 1.07 25.75 6.08
C VAL A 80 2.20 24.94 5.46
N ILE A 81 1.96 24.30 4.31
CA ILE A 81 2.95 23.44 3.66
C ILE A 81 3.89 24.24 2.77
N TYR A 82 3.37 24.94 1.76
CA TYR A 82 4.19 25.61 0.75
C TYR A 82 4.33 27.11 0.96
N GLN A 83 3.51 27.73 1.81
CA GLN A 83 3.44 29.19 2.06
C GLN A 83 3.35 30.05 0.80
N SER A 84 3.01 29.45 -0.35
CA SER A 84 3.04 30.10 -1.66
C SER A 84 1.70 30.71 -2.04
N GLU A 85 0.62 30.27 -1.40
CA GLU A 85 -0.75 30.67 -1.68
C GLU A 85 -1.52 30.90 -0.39
N ASP A 86 -2.45 31.85 -0.42
CA ASP A 86 -3.36 32.12 0.69
C ASP A 86 -4.56 31.18 0.62
N LEU A 87 -4.67 30.26 1.59
CA LEU A 87 -5.77 29.32 1.72
C LEU A 87 -6.85 29.87 2.66
N PRO A 88 -8.13 29.48 2.47
CA PRO A 88 -9.19 29.87 3.37
C PRO A 88 -9.22 29.05 4.67
N TRP A 89 -9.50 29.74 5.77
CA TRP A 89 -9.62 29.22 7.12
C TRP A 89 -10.91 29.72 7.76
N ALA A 90 -11.48 28.91 8.65
CA ALA A 90 -12.44 29.35 9.64
C ALA A 90 -11.70 29.81 10.89
N GLU A 91 -11.78 31.10 11.19
CA GLU A 91 -11.20 31.70 12.39
C GLU A 91 -12.31 31.94 13.44
N PHE A 92 -12.08 31.55 14.69
CA PHE A 92 -13.04 31.66 15.78
C PHE A 92 -12.32 31.92 17.11
N ASP A 93 -12.96 32.68 17.99
CA ASP A 93 -12.32 33.12 19.23
C ASP A 93 -12.50 32.08 20.34
N VAL A 94 -11.41 31.76 21.04
CA VAL A 94 -11.38 30.77 22.12
C VAL A 94 -10.61 31.32 23.31
N THR A 95 -11.13 31.09 24.52
CA THR A 95 -10.42 31.34 25.78
C THR A 95 -9.96 30.01 26.37
N PHE A 96 -8.68 29.93 26.72
CA PHE A 96 -8.03 28.78 27.34
C PHE A 96 -7.64 29.10 28.79
N PRO A 97 -8.43 28.68 29.78
CA PRO A 97 -8.10 28.91 31.18
C PRO A 97 -6.88 28.10 31.61
N VAL A 98 -6.09 28.65 32.54
CA VAL A 98 -4.87 27.99 33.04
C VAL A 98 -5.17 26.59 33.58
N ASN A 99 -4.42 25.59 33.11
CA ASN A 99 -4.50 24.20 33.56
C ASN A 99 -5.91 23.57 33.45
N GLN A 100 -6.77 24.10 32.58
CA GLN A 100 -8.09 23.53 32.29
C GLN A 100 -8.13 23.02 30.85
N ASP A 101 -8.87 21.93 30.66
CA ASP A 101 -9.14 21.41 29.34
C ASP A 101 -10.25 22.21 28.66
N VAL A 102 -10.00 22.55 27.40
CA VAL A 102 -10.97 23.14 26.49
C VAL A 102 -11.22 22.13 25.38
N THR A 103 -12.48 21.74 25.21
CA THR A 103 -12.88 20.86 24.11
C THR A 103 -13.28 21.71 22.91
N ILE A 104 -12.69 21.41 21.76
CA ILE A 104 -13.10 21.99 20.47
C ILE A 104 -13.63 20.84 19.62
N GLU A 105 -14.83 20.98 19.08
CA GLU A 105 -15.42 20.02 18.15
C GLU A 105 -15.69 20.73 16.82
N VAL A 106 -15.20 20.17 15.73
CA VAL A 106 -15.41 20.67 14.37
C VAL A 106 -16.11 19.57 13.57
N THR A 107 -17.26 19.89 12.99
CA THR A 107 -18.00 18.96 12.12
C THR A 107 -18.25 19.57 10.76
N TYR A 108 -18.09 18.80 9.70
CA TYR A 108 -18.30 19.25 8.32
C TYR A 108 -18.57 18.07 7.37
N THR A 109 -18.98 18.39 6.16
CA THR A 109 -19.14 17.45 5.05
C THR A 109 -17.94 17.58 4.10
N LEU A 110 -17.30 16.45 3.82
CA LEU A 110 -16.16 16.30 2.91
C LEU A 110 -16.60 15.55 1.66
N GLN A 111 -16.21 16.05 0.49
CA GLN A 111 -16.48 15.41 -0.80
C GLN A 111 -15.39 14.39 -1.12
N GLY A 112 -15.75 13.23 -1.65
CA GLY A 112 -14.80 12.24 -2.14
C GLY A 112 -14.06 12.76 -3.38
N SER A 113 -12.74 12.55 -3.45
CA SER A 113 -11.92 12.88 -4.61
C SER A 113 -11.42 11.62 -5.31
N GLY A 114 -10.79 11.77 -6.48
CA GLY A 114 -10.23 10.66 -7.26
C GLY A 114 -11.01 10.33 -8.53
N TYR A 115 -10.92 9.07 -8.97
CA TYR A 115 -11.57 8.60 -10.19
C TYR A 115 -12.32 7.30 -9.92
N PHE A 116 -13.59 7.27 -10.31
CA PHE A 116 -14.40 6.07 -10.25
C PHE A 116 -13.69 4.89 -10.96
N PRO A 117 -13.66 3.68 -10.37
CA PRO A 117 -14.47 3.20 -9.25
C PRO A 117 -13.88 3.45 -7.86
N TYR A 118 -12.84 4.26 -7.75
CA TYR A 118 -12.18 4.56 -6.48
C TYR A 118 -12.51 5.97 -6.00
N THR A 119 -12.40 6.17 -4.69
CA THR A 119 -12.42 7.49 -4.08
C THR A 119 -11.37 7.57 -2.98
N ALA A 120 -10.94 8.78 -2.65
CA ALA A 120 -10.11 9.06 -1.50
C ALA A 120 -10.70 10.23 -0.71
N PHE A 121 -10.64 10.11 0.61
CA PHE A 121 -10.86 11.21 1.54
C PHE A 121 -9.53 11.65 2.13
N TYR A 122 -9.41 12.93 2.47
CA TYR A 122 -8.18 13.53 2.98
C TYR A 122 -8.47 14.25 4.29
N TYR A 123 -7.59 14.07 5.28
CA TYR A 123 -7.65 14.77 6.56
C TYR A 123 -6.26 15.25 6.94
N THR A 124 -6.08 16.54 7.22
CA THR A 124 -4.76 17.09 7.55
C THR A 124 -4.53 17.08 9.06
N LEU A 125 -3.46 16.42 9.50
CA LEU A 125 -2.93 16.50 10.87
C LEU A 125 -1.89 17.60 10.99
N THR A 126 -1.30 18.07 9.88
CA THR A 126 -0.22 19.08 9.84
C THR A 126 -0.55 20.35 10.62
N THR A 127 -1.83 20.73 10.75
CA THR A 127 -2.20 21.90 11.55
C THR A 127 -1.95 21.74 13.05
N GLY A 128 -1.76 20.50 13.52
CA GLY A 128 -1.29 20.21 14.87
C GLY A 128 0.06 20.87 15.19
N ALA A 129 0.95 21.00 14.19
CA ALA A 129 2.27 21.64 14.30
C ALA A 129 2.21 23.13 14.70
N GLY A 130 1.03 23.75 14.54
CA GLY A 130 0.81 25.13 14.96
C GLY A 130 0.69 25.30 16.48
N TRP A 131 0.58 24.19 17.24
CA TRP A 131 0.47 24.20 18.69
C TRP A 131 1.81 23.93 19.36
N LYS A 132 1.94 24.34 20.62
CA LYS A 132 3.16 24.13 21.41
C LYS A 132 3.33 22.65 21.75
N ASP A 133 4.52 22.11 21.44
CA ASP A 133 4.92 20.72 21.66
C ASP A 133 3.99 19.71 20.93
N THR A 134 4.20 18.41 21.17
CA THR A 134 3.42 17.33 20.54
C THR A 134 1.92 17.52 20.71
N ILE A 135 1.13 16.92 19.82
CA ILE A 135 -0.34 16.90 19.99
C ILE A 135 -0.83 15.88 21.03
N GLY A 136 0.10 15.19 21.71
CA GLY A 136 -0.19 14.12 22.64
C GLY A 136 -0.58 12.87 21.87
N SER A 137 -1.86 12.50 21.87
CA SER A 137 -2.37 11.34 21.12
C SER A 137 -3.32 11.74 20.00
N ALA A 138 -3.40 10.91 18.96
CA ALA A 138 -4.41 11.06 17.91
C ALA A 138 -5.05 9.70 17.58
N ASP A 139 -6.37 9.64 17.68
CA ASP A 139 -7.18 8.50 17.24
C ASP A 139 -7.96 8.90 15.99
N VAL A 140 -7.74 8.20 14.88
CA VAL A 140 -8.42 8.46 13.60
C VAL A 140 -9.20 7.23 13.18
N THR A 141 -10.49 7.40 12.91
CA THR A 141 -11.40 6.31 12.55
C THR A 141 -12.10 6.62 11.24
N LEU A 142 -11.88 5.77 10.24
CA LEU A 142 -12.69 5.69 9.03
C LEU A 142 -13.83 4.71 9.27
N ARG A 143 -15.09 5.14 9.09
CA ARG A 143 -16.28 4.30 9.27
C ARG A 143 -17.03 4.17 7.95
N LEU A 144 -17.30 2.93 7.55
CA LEU A 144 -18.08 2.59 6.37
C LEU A 144 -19.51 2.17 6.77
N PRO A 145 -20.51 2.29 5.87
CA PRO A 145 -21.87 1.82 6.13
C PRO A 145 -22.02 0.29 5.98
N TYR A 146 -20.92 -0.42 5.70
CA TYR A 146 -20.81 -1.87 5.55
C TYR A 146 -19.46 -2.35 6.12
N ALA A 147 -19.26 -3.67 6.22
CA ALA A 147 -18.01 -4.23 6.70
C ALA A 147 -16.80 -3.72 5.90
N ALA A 148 -15.78 -3.24 6.61
CA ALA A 148 -14.50 -2.85 6.04
C ALA A 148 -13.68 -4.11 5.78
N THR A 149 -13.09 -4.21 4.59
CA THR A 149 -12.38 -5.39 4.13
C THR A 149 -11.21 -4.96 3.23
N PRO A 150 -10.17 -5.79 3.05
CA PRO A 150 -9.11 -5.50 2.08
C PRO A 150 -9.63 -5.24 0.66
N GLN A 151 -10.78 -5.81 0.28
CA GLN A 151 -11.39 -5.62 -1.03
C GLN A 151 -11.95 -4.20 -1.22
N ASN A 152 -12.39 -3.53 -0.15
CA ASN A 152 -13.03 -2.21 -0.25
C ASN A 152 -12.25 -1.06 0.41
N VAL A 153 -11.28 -1.35 1.28
CA VAL A 153 -10.33 -0.37 1.83
C VAL A 153 -8.91 -0.73 1.36
N VAL A 154 -8.22 0.24 0.77
CA VAL A 154 -6.91 0.01 0.15
C VAL A 154 -5.81 0.53 1.06
N LEU A 155 -5.19 -0.34 1.87
CA LEU A 155 -4.24 0.08 2.91
C LEU A 155 -2.77 0.16 2.48
N ASN A 156 -2.35 -0.66 1.51
CA ASN A 156 -0.93 -0.89 1.23
C ASN A 156 -0.55 -0.67 -0.24
N THR A 157 -1.41 -0.04 -1.02
CA THR A 157 -1.10 0.31 -2.41
C THR A 157 -1.67 1.67 -2.77
N GLN A 158 -1.04 2.33 -3.72
CA GLN A 158 -1.51 3.59 -4.25
C GLN A 158 -2.60 3.31 -5.29
N ILE A 159 -3.77 3.94 -5.13
CA ILE A 159 -4.84 3.91 -6.13
C ILE A 159 -5.23 5.32 -6.54
N GLY A 160 -5.13 5.59 -7.84
CA GLY A 160 -5.32 6.93 -8.37
C GLY A 160 -4.30 7.90 -7.76
N TRP A 161 -4.80 8.91 -7.03
CA TRP A 161 -3.99 9.91 -6.33
C TRP A 161 -3.91 9.69 -4.82
N GLY A 162 -4.47 8.59 -4.30
CA GLY A 162 -4.52 8.30 -2.88
C GLY A 162 -3.60 7.15 -2.50
N GLN A 163 -2.87 7.29 -1.40
CA GLN A 163 -2.14 6.22 -0.73
C GLN A 163 -2.46 6.23 0.76
N SER A 164 -3.05 5.13 1.25
CA SER A 164 -3.45 5.04 2.65
C SER A 164 -2.27 5.29 3.58
N THR A 165 -2.53 6.04 4.64
CA THR A 165 -1.58 6.17 5.73
C THR A 165 -1.31 4.79 6.35
N PRO A 166 -0.04 4.35 6.46
CA PRO A 166 0.29 3.06 7.05
C PRO A 166 -0.21 2.90 8.49
N GLY A 167 -0.41 1.65 8.92
CA GLY A 167 -0.78 1.33 10.32
C GLY A 167 -2.28 1.26 10.61
N GLY A 168 -3.14 1.36 9.59
CA GLY A 168 -4.58 1.21 9.75
C GLY A 168 -4.98 -0.22 10.10
N VAL A 169 -5.83 -0.38 11.11
CA VAL A 169 -6.35 -1.69 11.55
C VAL A 169 -7.84 -1.78 11.25
N ILE A 170 -8.23 -2.78 10.47
CA ILE A 170 -9.64 -3.07 10.15
C ILE A 170 -10.32 -3.76 11.33
N GLN A 171 -11.48 -3.25 11.76
CA GLN A 171 -12.32 -3.84 12.78
C GLN A 171 -13.81 -3.63 12.47
N GLY A 172 -14.50 -4.68 12.03
CA GLY A 172 -15.91 -4.62 11.67
C GLY A 172 -16.14 -3.73 10.45
N ASN A 173 -16.83 -2.60 10.62
CA ASN A 173 -17.06 -1.60 9.57
C ASN A 173 -16.12 -0.38 9.67
N GLU A 174 -15.08 -0.47 10.48
CA GLU A 174 -14.17 0.63 10.75
C GLU A 174 -12.72 0.28 10.42
N VAL A 175 -11.94 1.30 10.11
CA VAL A 175 -10.48 1.25 10.07
C VAL A 175 -9.95 2.30 11.03
N ARG A 176 -9.01 1.90 11.89
CA ARG A 176 -8.54 2.71 13.02
C ARG A 176 -7.04 2.91 12.95
N TRP A 177 -6.61 4.14 13.20
CA TRP A 177 -5.22 4.53 13.40
C TRP A 177 -5.10 5.15 14.80
N HIS A 178 -3.98 4.87 15.45
CA HIS A 178 -3.65 5.42 16.75
C HIS A 178 -2.21 5.92 16.74
N PHE A 179 -2.01 7.16 17.18
CA PHE A 179 -0.72 7.81 17.30
C PHE A 179 -0.54 8.28 18.75
N GLU A 180 0.67 8.11 19.28
CA GLU A 180 1.01 8.46 20.67
C GLU A 180 2.29 9.30 20.71
N ASN A 181 2.29 10.36 21.53
CA ASN A 181 3.36 11.35 21.62
C ASN A 181 3.83 11.86 20.26
N PHE A 182 2.85 12.18 19.41
CA PHE A 182 3.06 12.51 18.00
C PHE A 182 3.11 14.02 17.76
N GLU A 183 4.06 14.46 16.95
CA GLU A 183 4.12 15.81 16.39
C GLU A 183 3.87 15.70 14.88
N PRO A 184 2.75 16.20 14.35
CA PRO A 184 2.52 16.21 12.92
C PRO A 184 3.41 17.24 12.24
N GLY A 185 3.95 16.92 11.07
CA GLY A 185 4.78 17.86 10.33
C GLY A 185 5.05 17.42 8.88
N PRO A 186 5.40 18.36 7.98
CA PRO A 186 5.66 18.06 6.57
C PRO A 186 6.90 17.17 6.35
N TYR A 187 7.73 17.01 7.38
CA TYR A 187 8.91 16.15 7.39
C TYR A 187 8.79 14.95 8.35
N GLU A 188 7.62 14.80 8.98
CA GLU A 188 7.35 13.72 9.93
C GLU A 188 6.61 12.56 9.25
N ALA A 189 6.45 11.45 9.96
CA ALA A 189 5.91 10.21 9.40
C ALA A 189 4.50 10.35 8.78
N VAL A 190 3.68 11.29 9.27
CA VAL A 190 2.31 11.53 8.79
C VAL A 190 2.01 13.04 8.84
N GLY A 191 1.59 13.65 7.74
CA GLY A 191 1.14 15.05 7.67
C GLY A 191 -0.33 15.15 7.27
N THR A 192 -0.65 14.68 6.07
CA THR A 192 -2.03 14.49 5.60
C THR A 192 -2.33 13.01 5.59
N MET A 193 -3.44 12.64 6.22
CA MET A 193 -4.00 11.30 6.12
C MET A 193 -4.84 11.17 4.87
N GLU A 194 -4.70 10.02 4.20
CA GLU A 194 -5.44 9.69 2.99
C GLU A 194 -6.16 8.36 3.21
N PHE A 195 -7.39 8.28 2.72
CA PHE A 195 -8.27 7.13 2.88
C PHE A 195 -8.78 6.63 1.52
N PRO A 196 -7.90 6.07 0.66
CA PRO A 196 -8.31 5.45 -0.59
C PRO A 196 -9.18 4.21 -0.36
N LEU A 197 -10.32 4.15 -1.05
CA LEU A 197 -11.32 3.09 -0.94
C LEU A 197 -12.06 2.88 -2.26
N VAL A 198 -12.73 1.73 -2.40
CA VAL A 198 -13.68 1.49 -3.49
C VAL A 198 -14.89 2.38 -3.25
N ALA A 199 -15.23 3.24 -4.22
CA ALA A 199 -16.32 4.19 -4.12
C ALA A 199 -17.62 3.49 -3.69
N LEU A 200 -18.40 4.15 -2.82
CA LEU A 200 -19.58 3.56 -2.20
C LEU A 200 -20.54 2.95 -3.23
N SER A 201 -20.76 3.66 -4.34
CA SER A 201 -21.64 3.20 -5.43
C SER A 201 -21.11 1.94 -6.14
N ALA A 202 -19.79 1.82 -6.31
CA ALA A 202 -19.16 0.63 -6.89
C ALA A 202 -19.23 -0.57 -5.93
N TRP A 203 -18.93 -0.38 -4.64
CA TRP A 203 -19.04 -1.46 -3.67
C TRP A 203 -20.49 -1.91 -3.45
N GLN A 204 -21.45 -0.98 -3.47
CA GLN A 204 -22.86 -1.32 -3.40
C GLN A 204 -23.31 -2.16 -4.62
N ALA A 205 -22.72 -1.95 -5.80
CA ALA A 205 -22.94 -2.82 -6.95
C ALA A 205 -22.44 -4.24 -6.67
N VAL A 206 -21.26 -4.40 -6.05
CA VAL A 206 -20.73 -5.71 -5.63
C VAL A 206 -21.68 -6.40 -4.67
N LEU A 207 -22.08 -5.72 -3.60
CA LEU A 207 -23.00 -6.28 -2.59
C LEU A 207 -24.35 -6.69 -3.21
N THR A 208 -24.82 -5.92 -4.19
CA THR A 208 -26.06 -6.24 -4.93
C THR A 208 -25.88 -7.46 -5.82
N ALA A 209 -24.78 -7.54 -6.56
CA ALA A 209 -24.47 -8.68 -7.42
C ALA A 209 -24.28 -9.98 -6.62
N GLN A 210 -23.57 -9.92 -5.49
CA GLN A 210 -23.42 -11.05 -4.56
C GLN A 210 -24.78 -11.57 -4.10
N LYS A 211 -25.64 -10.68 -3.59
CA LYS A 211 -27.00 -11.03 -3.15
C LYS A 211 -27.84 -11.64 -4.27
N ASN A 212 -27.69 -11.15 -5.49
CA ASN A 212 -28.40 -11.71 -6.63
C ASN A 212 -27.90 -13.13 -6.95
N ALA A 213 -26.58 -13.37 -6.93
CA ALA A 213 -26.00 -14.69 -7.20
C ALA A 213 -26.41 -15.72 -6.15
N GLU A 214 -26.46 -15.32 -4.89
CA GLU A 214 -27.01 -16.15 -3.80
C GLU A 214 -28.49 -16.48 -4.02
N LYS A 215 -29.28 -15.51 -4.50
CA LYS A 215 -30.72 -15.67 -4.72
C LYS A 215 -31.02 -16.52 -5.96
N TYR A 216 -30.19 -16.43 -6.99
CA TYR A 216 -30.38 -17.08 -8.28
C TYR A 216 -29.12 -17.87 -8.71
N PRO A 217 -28.73 -18.92 -7.96
CA PRO A 217 -27.45 -19.59 -8.16
C PRO A 217 -27.33 -20.38 -9.47
N ASN A 218 -28.46 -20.60 -10.16
CA ASN A 218 -28.51 -21.29 -11.46
C ASN A 218 -28.72 -20.32 -12.64
N ASP A 219 -28.63 -19.02 -12.40
CA ASP A 219 -28.73 -17.98 -13.43
C ASP A 219 -27.34 -17.50 -13.82
N GLY A 220 -26.87 -17.91 -15.00
CA GLY A 220 -25.54 -17.57 -15.48
C GLY A 220 -25.34 -16.06 -15.65
N GLU A 221 -26.37 -15.31 -16.05
CA GLU A 221 -26.29 -13.86 -16.20
C GLU A 221 -25.90 -13.18 -14.89
N VAL A 222 -26.47 -13.66 -13.79
CA VAL A 222 -26.20 -13.11 -12.46
C VAL A 222 -24.75 -13.37 -12.04
N TRP A 223 -24.21 -14.55 -12.35
CA TRP A 223 -22.79 -14.85 -12.13
C TRP A 223 -21.87 -14.01 -13.01
N GLY A 224 -22.24 -13.82 -14.28
CA GLY A 224 -21.51 -12.96 -15.21
C GLY A 224 -21.45 -11.51 -14.72
N GLN A 225 -22.57 -10.97 -14.22
CA GLN A 225 -22.61 -9.63 -13.63
C GLN A 225 -21.77 -9.53 -12.35
N LEU A 226 -21.75 -10.57 -11.51
CA LEU A 226 -20.89 -10.63 -10.34
C LEU A 226 -19.41 -10.59 -10.72
N GLY A 227 -18.98 -11.44 -11.66
CA GLY A 227 -17.60 -11.43 -12.18
C GLY A 227 -17.22 -10.08 -12.79
N LYS A 228 -18.12 -9.51 -13.60
CA LYS A 228 -17.92 -8.17 -14.16
C LYS A 228 -17.75 -7.10 -13.09
N THR A 229 -18.55 -7.12 -12.03
CA THR A 229 -18.49 -6.10 -10.97
C THR A 229 -17.18 -6.22 -10.17
N TYR A 230 -16.72 -7.43 -9.88
CA TYR A 230 -15.39 -7.64 -9.28
C TYR A 230 -14.27 -7.17 -10.21
N LYS A 231 -14.36 -7.50 -11.51
CA LYS A 231 -13.41 -7.03 -12.54
C LYS A 231 -13.30 -5.51 -12.56
N GLU A 232 -14.43 -4.81 -12.51
CA GLU A 232 -14.46 -3.34 -12.56
C GLU A 232 -13.67 -2.69 -11.41
N ILE A 233 -13.71 -3.27 -10.21
CA ILE A 233 -12.97 -2.76 -9.03
C ILE A 233 -11.61 -3.44 -8.81
N PHE A 234 -11.25 -4.41 -9.65
CA PHE A 234 -9.92 -5.01 -9.69
C PHE A 234 -9.02 -4.26 -10.67
N LEU A 235 -9.53 -3.99 -11.87
CA LEU A 235 -8.80 -3.26 -12.90
C LEU A 235 -8.71 -1.77 -12.58
N MET A 236 -7.62 -1.15 -13.01
CA MET A 236 -7.40 0.29 -12.91
C MET A 236 -7.27 0.86 -14.33
N ASN A 237 -7.33 2.20 -14.47
CA ASN A 237 -7.10 2.83 -15.79
C ASN A 237 -5.74 2.46 -16.40
N LYS A 238 -4.76 2.15 -15.54
CA LYS A 238 -3.50 1.51 -15.89
C LYS A 238 -3.19 0.49 -14.81
N GLY A 239 -2.95 -0.75 -15.20
CA GLY A 239 -2.68 -1.82 -14.26
C GLY A 239 -3.93 -2.38 -13.61
N TYR A 240 -3.71 -3.02 -12.48
CA TYR A 240 -4.73 -3.62 -11.65
C TYR A 240 -4.29 -3.51 -10.19
N ARG A 241 -5.18 -3.83 -9.26
CA ARG A 241 -4.85 -3.89 -7.84
C ARG A 241 -3.99 -5.11 -7.51
N SER A 242 -2.71 -4.88 -7.23
CA SER A 242 -1.75 -5.91 -6.84
C SER A 242 -1.64 -6.15 -5.33
N ASP A 243 -2.47 -5.49 -4.53
CA ASP A 243 -2.56 -5.76 -3.09
C ASP A 243 -3.40 -7.00 -2.78
N ALA A 244 -3.33 -7.51 -1.55
CA ALA A 244 -4.04 -8.72 -1.14
C ALA A 244 -5.56 -8.66 -1.41
N GLY A 245 -6.16 -7.48 -1.28
CA GLY A 245 -7.57 -7.27 -1.62
C GLY A 245 -7.84 -7.34 -3.13
N GLY A 246 -6.94 -6.82 -3.96
CA GLY A 246 -7.02 -6.93 -5.41
C GLY A 246 -6.85 -8.35 -5.92
N GLU A 247 -5.90 -9.10 -5.36
CA GLU A 247 -5.69 -10.52 -5.65
C GLU A 247 -6.94 -11.36 -5.34
N GLU A 248 -7.58 -11.08 -4.21
CA GLU A 248 -8.83 -11.74 -3.84
C GLU A 248 -10.00 -11.32 -4.74
N LEU A 249 -10.07 -10.05 -5.15
CA LEU A 249 -11.05 -9.60 -6.14
C LEU A 249 -10.87 -10.28 -7.49
N TYR A 250 -9.64 -10.48 -7.94
CA TYR A 250 -9.35 -11.22 -9.16
C TYR A 250 -9.82 -12.67 -9.04
N ARG A 251 -9.46 -13.38 -7.97
CA ARG A 251 -9.89 -14.77 -7.72
C ARG A 251 -11.41 -14.88 -7.74
N LEU A 252 -12.11 -14.01 -7.02
CA LEU A 252 -13.57 -13.96 -6.97
C LEU A 252 -14.19 -13.66 -8.34
N SER A 253 -13.54 -12.82 -9.15
CA SER A 253 -13.95 -12.50 -10.51
C SER A 253 -13.85 -13.72 -11.43
N VAL A 254 -12.70 -14.42 -11.40
CA VAL A 254 -12.48 -15.67 -12.14
C VAL A 254 -13.54 -16.71 -11.79
N GLU A 255 -13.75 -16.99 -10.51
CA GLU A 255 -14.74 -18.00 -10.07
C GLU A 255 -16.16 -17.66 -10.54
N ALA A 256 -16.55 -16.39 -10.49
CA ALA A 256 -17.85 -15.96 -10.96
C ALA A 256 -17.99 -16.08 -12.49
N TYR A 257 -16.94 -15.77 -13.25
CA TYR A 257 -16.93 -15.98 -14.70
C TYR A 257 -16.96 -17.46 -15.08
N GLU A 258 -16.18 -18.32 -14.41
CA GLU A 258 -16.23 -19.77 -14.64
C GLU A 258 -17.63 -20.31 -14.36
N LYS A 259 -18.24 -19.90 -13.25
CA LYS A 259 -19.62 -20.29 -12.92
C LYS A 259 -20.64 -19.80 -13.93
N CYS A 260 -20.45 -18.59 -14.46
CA CYS A 260 -21.27 -18.03 -15.54
C CYS A 260 -21.17 -18.90 -16.80
N LEU A 261 -19.96 -19.26 -17.23
CA LEU A 261 -19.73 -20.01 -18.46
C LEU A 261 -20.11 -21.49 -18.34
N ASP A 262 -20.09 -22.07 -17.14
CA ASP A 262 -20.71 -23.38 -16.88
C ASP A 262 -22.22 -23.38 -17.18
N LEU A 263 -22.90 -22.26 -16.89
CA LEU A 263 -24.34 -22.10 -17.06
C LEU A 263 -24.72 -21.57 -18.46
N LEU A 264 -23.85 -20.76 -19.05
CA LEU A 264 -24.03 -20.09 -20.35
C LEU A 264 -22.82 -20.33 -21.27
N PRO A 265 -22.49 -21.59 -21.63
CA PRO A 265 -21.28 -21.93 -22.39
C PRO A 265 -21.31 -21.47 -23.86
N ASN A 266 -22.42 -20.90 -24.32
CA ASN A 266 -22.58 -20.39 -25.68
C ASN A 266 -22.84 -18.87 -25.71
N ASP A 267 -22.62 -18.18 -24.59
CA ASP A 267 -22.75 -16.72 -24.56
C ASP A 267 -21.41 -16.06 -24.90
N ALA A 268 -21.35 -15.49 -26.11
CA ALA A 268 -20.14 -14.88 -26.63
C ALA A 268 -19.66 -13.68 -25.79
N GLN A 269 -20.58 -12.90 -25.21
CA GLN A 269 -20.21 -11.70 -24.46
C GLN A 269 -19.62 -12.06 -23.10
N TRP A 270 -20.08 -13.14 -22.46
CA TRP A 270 -19.47 -13.64 -21.24
C TRP A 270 -18.08 -14.23 -21.47
N HIS A 271 -17.88 -14.98 -22.56
CA HIS A 271 -16.56 -15.45 -22.97
C HIS A 271 -15.61 -14.27 -23.22
N ALA A 272 -16.03 -13.26 -23.96
CA ALA A 272 -15.23 -12.05 -24.19
C ALA A 272 -14.96 -11.29 -22.87
N GLY A 273 -15.95 -11.18 -21.99
CA GLY A 273 -15.82 -10.53 -20.69
C GLY A 273 -14.78 -11.19 -19.79
N PHE A 274 -14.70 -12.52 -19.81
CA PHE A 274 -13.71 -13.30 -19.07
C PHE A 274 -12.32 -13.21 -19.72
N ALA A 275 -12.24 -13.34 -21.05
CA ALA A 275 -11.01 -13.14 -21.80
C ALA A 275 -10.35 -11.79 -21.47
N HIS A 276 -11.15 -10.73 -21.40
CA HIS A 276 -10.67 -9.39 -21.04
C HIS A 276 -10.04 -9.32 -19.64
N LEU A 277 -10.66 -9.96 -18.63
CA LEU A 277 -10.11 -10.02 -17.26
C LEU A 277 -8.72 -10.67 -17.26
N LEU A 278 -8.62 -11.83 -17.91
CA LEU A 278 -7.41 -12.64 -17.94
C LEU A 278 -6.30 -11.95 -18.73
N ALA A 279 -6.62 -11.40 -19.90
CA ALA A 279 -5.68 -10.69 -20.75
C ALA A 279 -5.08 -9.46 -20.05
N GLU A 280 -5.92 -8.63 -19.41
CA GLU A 280 -5.45 -7.44 -18.70
C GLU A 280 -4.50 -7.80 -17.56
N ARG A 281 -4.87 -8.75 -16.68
CA ARG A 281 -3.97 -9.20 -15.61
C ARG A 281 -2.65 -9.71 -16.17
N ALA A 282 -2.72 -10.57 -17.17
CA ALA A 282 -1.54 -11.17 -17.75
C ALA A 282 -0.64 -10.13 -18.41
N TYR A 283 -1.20 -9.16 -19.14
CA TYR A 283 -0.45 -8.10 -19.82
C TYR A 283 0.38 -7.27 -18.84
N TRP A 284 -0.19 -6.92 -17.69
CA TRP A 284 0.52 -6.16 -16.65
C TRP A 284 1.51 -7.02 -15.86
N ASN A 285 1.27 -8.32 -15.73
CA ASN A 285 2.22 -9.26 -15.10
C ASN A 285 3.42 -9.58 -15.97
N SER A 286 3.20 -9.74 -17.27
CA SER A 286 4.18 -10.26 -18.23
C SER A 286 4.67 -9.19 -19.19
N PHE A 287 4.61 -7.92 -18.80
CA PHE A 287 5.05 -6.82 -19.65
C PHE A 287 6.52 -7.06 -20.05
N MET A 288 6.74 -7.43 -21.32
CA MET A 288 8.03 -7.83 -21.91
C MET A 288 8.59 -9.21 -21.51
N SER A 289 7.78 -10.14 -20.98
CA SER A 289 8.19 -11.53 -20.71
C SER A 289 7.41 -12.54 -21.56
N ASP A 290 7.77 -13.82 -21.43
CA ASP A 290 7.14 -14.92 -22.15
C ASP A 290 5.64 -15.05 -21.81
N PRO A 291 4.81 -15.60 -22.72
CA PRO A 291 3.38 -15.77 -22.49
C PRO A 291 3.09 -16.62 -21.25
N THR A 292 2.20 -16.14 -20.39
CA THR A 292 1.76 -16.89 -19.19
C THR A 292 0.58 -17.81 -19.52
N PRO A 293 0.31 -18.85 -18.71
CA PRO A 293 -0.90 -19.67 -18.85
C PRO A 293 -2.20 -18.86 -18.89
N GLU A 294 -2.25 -17.73 -18.17
CA GLU A 294 -3.40 -16.82 -18.20
C GLU A 294 -3.60 -16.19 -19.58
N VAL A 295 -2.53 -15.84 -20.31
CA VAL A 295 -2.67 -15.31 -21.69
C VAL A 295 -3.24 -16.38 -22.62
N TYR A 296 -2.73 -17.61 -22.54
CA TYR A 296 -3.29 -18.70 -23.36
C TYR A 296 -4.77 -18.91 -23.07
N ARG A 297 -5.16 -18.89 -21.80
CA ARG A 297 -6.57 -18.98 -21.43
C ARG A 297 -7.39 -17.81 -21.98
N ALA A 298 -6.89 -16.58 -21.88
CA ALA A 298 -7.56 -15.41 -22.43
C ALA A 298 -7.78 -15.53 -23.95
N LEU A 299 -6.77 -16.03 -24.67
CA LEU A 299 -6.83 -16.27 -26.12
C LEU A 299 -7.85 -17.36 -26.47
N GLU A 300 -7.93 -18.43 -25.68
CA GLU A 300 -8.95 -19.48 -25.87
C GLU A 300 -10.37 -18.91 -25.72
N GLU A 301 -10.61 -18.13 -24.66
CA GLU A 301 -11.93 -17.56 -24.37
C GLU A 301 -12.37 -16.57 -25.46
N ILE A 302 -11.49 -15.66 -25.91
CA ILE A 302 -11.85 -14.72 -26.98
C ILE A 302 -12.01 -15.41 -28.33
N ARG A 303 -11.29 -16.50 -28.61
CA ARG A 303 -11.52 -17.33 -29.80
C ARG A 303 -12.92 -17.93 -29.78
N VAL A 304 -13.35 -18.52 -28.66
CA VAL A 304 -14.71 -19.06 -28.51
C VAL A 304 -15.75 -17.96 -28.70
N ALA A 305 -15.56 -16.78 -28.10
CA ALA A 305 -16.47 -15.64 -28.29
C ALA A 305 -16.60 -15.23 -29.78
N LEU A 306 -15.48 -15.17 -30.51
CA LEU A 306 -15.46 -14.82 -31.93
C LEU A 306 -16.07 -15.92 -32.81
N GLU A 307 -15.97 -17.20 -32.43
CA GLU A 307 -16.66 -18.30 -33.12
C GLU A 307 -18.18 -18.24 -32.93
N LEU A 308 -18.62 -17.89 -31.72
CA LEU A 308 -20.04 -17.77 -31.38
C LEU A 308 -20.68 -16.50 -31.99
N ALA A 309 -19.98 -15.37 -31.97
CA ALA A 309 -20.50 -14.08 -32.43
C ALA A 309 -19.43 -13.20 -33.12
N PRO A 310 -18.98 -13.53 -34.33
CA PRO A 310 -17.83 -12.88 -35.01
C PRO A 310 -18.06 -11.40 -35.36
N ASN A 311 -19.31 -10.95 -35.37
CA ASN A 311 -19.70 -9.58 -35.71
C ASN A 311 -20.27 -8.81 -34.52
N ASP A 312 -20.27 -9.39 -33.31
CA ASP A 312 -20.71 -8.66 -32.11
C ASP A 312 -19.70 -7.53 -31.80
N PRO A 313 -20.15 -6.29 -31.64
CA PRO A 313 -19.26 -5.15 -31.46
C PRO A 313 -18.44 -5.23 -30.16
N VAL A 314 -19.01 -5.78 -29.08
CA VAL A 314 -18.33 -5.92 -27.79
C VAL A 314 -17.25 -6.99 -27.88
N VAL A 315 -17.58 -8.14 -28.49
CA VAL A 315 -16.60 -9.22 -28.71
C VAL A 315 -15.42 -8.72 -29.54
N ARG A 316 -15.69 -7.96 -30.62
CA ARG A 316 -14.64 -7.41 -31.49
C ARG A 316 -13.81 -6.33 -30.81
N GLU A 317 -14.42 -5.48 -29.98
CA GLU A 317 -13.70 -4.49 -29.18
C GLU A 317 -12.72 -5.17 -28.22
N VAL A 318 -13.17 -6.22 -27.51
CA VAL A 318 -12.28 -6.99 -26.63
C VAL A 318 -11.18 -7.67 -27.43
N ALA A 319 -11.49 -8.29 -28.56
CA ALA A 319 -10.48 -8.93 -29.42
C ALA A 319 -9.44 -7.93 -29.95
N ASP A 320 -9.87 -6.72 -30.32
CA ASP A 320 -8.98 -5.64 -30.75
C ASP A 320 -8.05 -5.19 -29.59
N ASN A 321 -8.57 -5.08 -28.36
CA ASN A 321 -7.76 -4.75 -27.19
C ASN A 321 -6.75 -5.86 -26.87
N ILE A 322 -7.14 -7.13 -26.94
CA ILE A 322 -6.23 -8.28 -26.72
C ILE A 322 -5.18 -8.35 -27.84
N ALA A 323 -5.52 -8.05 -29.09
CA ALA A 323 -4.55 -7.97 -30.20
C ALA A 323 -3.56 -6.83 -30.02
N TYR A 324 -3.97 -5.72 -29.42
CA TYR A 324 -3.06 -4.65 -29.05
C TYR A 324 -2.10 -5.06 -27.92
N MET A 325 -2.60 -5.78 -26.91
CA MET A 325 -1.79 -6.27 -25.77
C MET A 325 -0.81 -7.38 -26.19
N PHE A 326 -1.24 -8.29 -27.07
CA PHE A 326 -0.50 -9.49 -27.46
C PHE A 326 -0.49 -9.66 -28.99
N PRO A 327 0.25 -8.80 -29.72
CA PRO A 327 0.23 -8.80 -31.18
C PRO A 327 0.75 -10.10 -31.82
N ASP A 328 1.57 -10.88 -31.10
CA ASP A 328 2.04 -12.19 -31.56
C ASP A 328 1.07 -13.33 -31.18
N GLY A 329 0.14 -13.09 -30.24
CA GLY A 329 -0.82 -14.07 -29.75
C GLY A 329 -2.15 -14.09 -30.49
N ILE A 330 -2.62 -12.92 -30.92
CA ILE A 330 -3.81 -12.76 -31.77
C ILE A 330 -3.57 -11.62 -32.77
N THR A 331 -3.80 -11.90 -34.06
CA THR A 331 -3.59 -10.95 -35.16
C THR A 331 -4.88 -10.70 -35.92
N LYS A 332 -5.24 -9.42 -36.09
CA LYS A 332 -6.38 -9.00 -36.90
C LYS A 332 -6.03 -9.00 -38.38
N ASN A 333 -6.87 -9.63 -39.22
CA ASN A 333 -6.75 -9.66 -40.68
C ASN A 333 -8.05 -9.19 -41.35
N GLU A 334 -8.09 -9.16 -42.69
CA GLU A 334 -9.27 -8.72 -43.45
C GLU A 334 -10.51 -9.61 -43.22
N SER A 335 -10.29 -10.89 -42.91
CA SER A 335 -11.32 -11.91 -42.70
C SER A 335 -11.74 -12.14 -41.24
N GLY A 336 -11.06 -11.54 -40.26
CA GLY A 336 -11.28 -11.82 -38.83
C GLY A 336 -9.99 -11.74 -38.01
N TYR A 337 -9.79 -12.75 -37.16
CA TYR A 337 -8.65 -12.85 -36.23
C TYR A 337 -8.01 -14.23 -36.35
N ASP A 338 -6.68 -14.26 -36.40
CA ASP A 338 -5.87 -15.49 -36.30
C ASP A 338 -5.22 -15.57 -34.91
N PHE A 339 -4.94 -16.78 -34.43
CA PHE A 339 -4.37 -17.05 -33.11
C PHE A 339 -3.05 -17.82 -33.19
N PRO A 340 -1.93 -17.17 -33.53
CA PRO A 340 -0.65 -17.86 -33.74
C PRO A 340 -0.20 -18.67 -32.51
N TRP A 341 -0.38 -18.16 -31.29
CA TRP A 341 0.03 -18.89 -30.08
C TRP A 341 -0.81 -20.13 -29.77
N LEU A 342 -2.06 -20.18 -30.21
CA LEU A 342 -2.92 -21.37 -30.06
C LEU A 342 -2.74 -22.40 -31.18
N THR A 343 -2.14 -22.00 -32.30
CA THR A 343 -2.01 -22.82 -33.51
C THR A 343 -0.57 -23.21 -33.84
N ALA A 344 0.41 -22.58 -33.19
CA ALA A 344 1.80 -22.98 -33.28
C ALA A 344 1.97 -24.42 -32.78
N THR A 345 2.41 -25.31 -33.69
CA THR A 345 2.95 -26.60 -33.26
C THR A 345 4.19 -26.30 -32.42
N PRO A 346 4.31 -26.80 -31.18
CA PRO A 346 5.45 -26.48 -30.33
C PRO A 346 6.73 -26.87 -31.07
N THR A 347 7.49 -25.85 -31.48
CA THR A 347 8.87 -26.07 -31.90
C THR A 347 9.55 -26.70 -30.69
N PRO A 348 10.14 -27.90 -30.79
CA PRO A 348 10.82 -28.51 -29.66
C PRO A 348 11.76 -27.46 -29.10
N LEU A 349 11.53 -27.09 -27.84
CA LEU A 349 12.38 -26.13 -27.16
C LEU A 349 13.82 -26.59 -27.40
N PRO A 350 14.73 -25.70 -27.85
CA PRO A 350 16.14 -26.03 -27.76
C PRO A 350 16.35 -26.50 -26.32
N PRO A 351 17.03 -27.65 -26.11
CA PRO A 351 17.14 -28.23 -24.78
C PRO A 351 17.53 -27.12 -23.82
N THR A 352 16.67 -26.83 -22.84
CA THR A 352 16.95 -25.82 -21.82
C THR A 352 18.36 -26.11 -21.37
N PRO A 353 19.32 -25.18 -21.54
CA PRO A 353 20.68 -25.45 -21.15
C PRO A 353 20.60 -25.94 -19.72
N THR A 354 20.98 -27.20 -19.50
CA THR A 354 20.99 -27.77 -18.16
C THR A 354 21.93 -26.87 -17.40
N ILE A 355 21.37 -26.04 -16.51
CA ILE A 355 22.15 -25.18 -15.65
C ILE A 355 22.99 -26.15 -14.83
N VAL A 356 24.26 -26.28 -15.20
CA VAL A 356 25.22 -27.04 -14.42
C VAL A 356 25.54 -26.12 -13.25
N PRO A 357 25.20 -26.49 -12.00
CA PRO A 357 25.56 -25.69 -10.85
C PRO A 357 27.07 -25.43 -10.90
N VAL A 358 27.44 -24.16 -10.83
CA VAL A 358 28.84 -23.75 -10.75
C VAL A 358 29.39 -24.06 -9.36
N TYR A 359 28.52 -24.05 -8.35
CA TYR A 359 28.88 -24.26 -6.96
C TYR A 359 28.24 -25.52 -6.35
N ASP A 360 29.00 -26.19 -5.48
CA ASP A 360 28.47 -27.17 -4.54
C ASP A 360 27.59 -26.45 -3.50
N PRO A 361 26.36 -26.89 -3.20
CA PRO A 361 25.54 -26.29 -2.14
C PRO A 361 26.22 -26.16 -0.78
N ALA A 362 27.15 -27.06 -0.45
CA ALA A 362 27.95 -26.98 0.76
C ALA A 362 28.88 -25.75 0.80
N TYR A 363 29.24 -25.18 -0.35
CA TYR A 363 30.06 -23.97 -0.44
C TYR A 363 29.35 -22.76 0.18
N PHE A 364 28.05 -22.58 -0.12
CA PHE A 364 27.24 -21.48 0.39
C PHE A 364 26.58 -21.76 1.74
N ALA A 365 26.63 -23.00 2.25
CA ALA A 365 26.03 -23.36 3.51
C ALA A 365 26.72 -22.65 4.69
N ALA A 366 26.19 -21.50 5.10
CA ALA A 366 26.73 -20.63 6.13
C ALA A 366 25.71 -19.58 6.57
N THR A 367 26.07 -18.84 7.61
CA THR A 367 25.38 -17.59 7.99
C THR A 367 26.18 -16.42 7.48
N TYR A 368 25.48 -15.44 6.91
CA TYR A 368 26.00 -14.20 6.39
C TYR A 368 25.35 -13.02 7.11
N GLN A 369 26.09 -11.93 7.31
CA GLN A 369 25.61 -10.76 8.04
C GLN A 369 25.95 -9.48 7.30
N SER A 370 24.97 -8.58 7.20
CA SER A 370 25.23 -7.24 6.67
C SER A 370 25.88 -6.34 7.71
N GLU A 371 26.47 -5.25 7.25
CA GLU A 371 26.60 -4.06 8.08
C GLU A 371 25.22 -3.46 8.38
N LEU A 372 25.15 -2.56 9.34
CA LEU A 372 23.91 -1.86 9.66
C LEU A 372 23.53 -0.92 8.50
N LEU A 373 22.40 -1.15 7.86
CA LEU A 373 21.95 -0.42 6.67
C LEU A 373 20.64 0.33 6.92
N THR A 374 20.42 1.39 6.15
CA THR A 374 19.18 2.19 6.21
C THR A 374 18.19 1.63 5.20
N LEU A 375 17.05 1.14 5.69
CA LEU A 375 15.94 0.64 4.90
C LEU A 375 15.19 1.78 4.21
N GLY A 376 14.33 1.46 3.23
CA GLY A 376 13.55 2.45 2.48
C GLY A 376 12.58 3.28 3.34
N ASN A 377 12.26 2.82 4.56
CA ASN A 377 11.47 3.57 5.54
C ASN A 377 12.32 4.47 6.47
N GLY A 378 13.62 4.61 6.20
CA GLY A 378 14.55 5.41 7.00
C GLY A 378 15.04 4.74 8.30
N LYS A 379 14.47 3.60 8.71
CA LYS A 379 14.97 2.84 9.86
C LYS A 379 16.28 2.14 9.52
N ARG A 380 17.11 1.92 10.54
CA ARG A 380 18.35 1.14 10.41
C ARG A 380 18.14 -0.29 10.88
N ALA A 381 18.64 -1.24 10.12
CA ALA A 381 18.55 -2.65 10.41
C ALA A 381 19.80 -3.41 10.00
N GLN A 382 20.04 -4.54 10.67
CA GLN A 382 21.06 -5.51 10.29
C GLN A 382 20.38 -6.78 9.81
N LEU A 383 20.89 -7.32 8.70
CA LEU A 383 20.34 -8.52 8.09
C LEU A 383 21.25 -9.70 8.41
N THR A 384 20.64 -10.84 8.71
CA THR A 384 21.31 -12.13 8.89
C THR A 384 20.67 -13.14 7.95
N LEU A 385 21.43 -13.63 6.99
CA LEU A 385 21.00 -14.61 6.01
C LEU A 385 21.66 -15.95 6.31
N THR A 386 20.88 -17.00 6.52
CA THR A 386 21.38 -18.37 6.67
C THR A 386 20.98 -19.19 5.46
N LEU A 387 21.97 -19.79 4.79
CA LEU A 387 21.78 -20.68 3.65
C LEU A 387 22.12 -22.12 4.08
N GLY A 388 21.24 -23.05 3.75
CA GLY A 388 21.44 -24.48 3.96
C GLY A 388 21.98 -25.18 2.72
N ALA A 389 22.74 -26.26 2.91
CA ALA A 389 23.21 -27.13 1.82
C ALA A 389 22.05 -27.89 1.13
N ASP A 390 20.86 -27.87 1.73
CA ASP A 390 19.59 -28.40 1.19
C ASP A 390 18.80 -27.36 0.40
N TYR A 391 19.45 -26.25 0.00
CA TYR A 391 18.85 -25.11 -0.71
C TYR A 391 17.84 -24.29 0.10
N SER A 392 17.75 -24.50 1.42
CA SER A 392 16.93 -23.65 2.29
C SER A 392 17.58 -22.29 2.53
N ALA A 393 16.75 -21.25 2.68
CA ALA A 393 17.18 -19.90 3.02
C ALA A 393 16.34 -19.33 4.17
N LEU A 394 16.99 -18.67 5.11
CA LEU A 394 16.38 -17.95 6.22
C LEU A 394 16.97 -16.55 6.27
N LEU A 395 16.15 -15.52 6.11
CA LEU A 395 16.56 -14.13 6.26
C LEU A 395 15.92 -13.53 7.51
N GLU A 396 16.76 -13.07 8.43
CA GLU A 396 16.38 -12.31 9.61
C GLU A 396 16.73 -10.83 9.40
N ILE A 397 15.80 -9.93 9.70
CA ILE A 397 16.02 -8.48 9.69
C ILE A 397 15.83 -7.97 11.11
N LYS A 398 16.89 -7.46 11.72
CA LYS A 398 16.88 -6.93 13.08
C LYS A 398 17.03 -5.42 13.08
N GLY A 399 15.97 -4.71 13.46
CA GLY A 399 15.98 -3.25 13.61
C GLY A 399 16.77 -2.77 14.82
N GLU A 400 17.20 -1.50 14.82
CA GLU A 400 17.78 -0.83 16.00
C GLU A 400 16.80 -0.79 17.19
N ASP A 401 15.49 -0.90 16.93
CA ASP A 401 14.43 -1.02 17.93
C ASP A 401 14.28 -2.44 18.52
N ASN A 402 15.22 -3.35 18.21
CA ASN A 402 15.19 -4.78 18.55
C ASN A 402 13.97 -5.56 18.01
N GLN A 403 13.22 -5.00 17.06
CA GLN A 403 12.23 -5.79 16.34
C GLN A 403 12.94 -6.71 15.34
N THR A 404 12.46 -7.94 15.24
CA THR A 404 13.00 -8.96 14.35
C THR A 404 11.91 -9.42 13.38
N LEU A 405 12.19 -9.30 12.08
CA LEU A 405 11.38 -9.90 11.02
C LEU A 405 12.07 -11.14 10.49
N LEU A 406 11.30 -12.17 10.17
CA LEU A 406 11.81 -13.45 9.72
C LEU A 406 11.16 -13.84 8.39
N TYR A 407 12.00 -14.21 7.43
CA TYR A 407 11.60 -14.65 6.11
C TYR A 407 12.21 -16.02 5.83
N THR A 408 11.42 -16.93 5.29
CA THR A 408 11.87 -18.28 4.95
C THR A 408 11.71 -18.53 3.46
N GLY A 409 12.61 -19.29 2.86
CA GLY A 409 12.43 -19.75 1.49
C GLY A 409 13.60 -20.59 1.01
N THR A 410 14.01 -20.39 -0.24
CA THR A 410 15.00 -21.22 -0.92
C THR A 410 16.02 -20.39 -1.67
N TRP A 411 17.17 -20.99 -1.98
CA TRP A 411 18.15 -20.39 -2.87
C TRP A 411 18.51 -21.33 -4.02
N ALA A 412 18.96 -20.78 -5.14
CA ALA A 412 19.36 -21.52 -6.33
C ALA A 412 20.61 -20.90 -6.96
N ASP A 413 21.49 -21.74 -7.50
CA ASP A 413 22.60 -21.32 -8.35
C ASP A 413 22.09 -21.10 -9.77
N LEU A 414 22.35 -19.91 -10.33
CA LEU A 414 21.92 -19.54 -11.68
C LEU A 414 22.87 -20.06 -12.77
N GLY A 415 24.01 -20.66 -12.39
CA GLY A 415 25.00 -21.24 -13.30
C GLY A 415 25.89 -20.21 -14.01
N ASP A 416 25.75 -18.93 -13.67
CA ASP A 416 26.53 -17.82 -14.23
C ASP A 416 27.42 -17.12 -13.18
N GLY A 417 27.63 -17.79 -12.04
CA GLY A 417 28.37 -17.26 -10.90
C GLY A 417 27.50 -16.47 -9.93
N ARG A 418 26.17 -16.41 -10.12
CA ARG A 418 25.23 -15.76 -9.20
C ARG A 418 24.33 -16.78 -8.51
N ILE A 419 23.85 -16.43 -7.33
CA ILE A 419 22.80 -17.15 -6.63
C ILE A 419 21.55 -16.28 -6.51
N GLN A 420 20.39 -16.89 -6.68
CA GLN A 420 19.09 -16.29 -6.42
C GLN A 420 18.56 -16.79 -5.09
N ILE A 421 18.01 -15.90 -4.29
CA ILE A 421 17.36 -16.19 -3.02
C ILE A 421 15.92 -15.70 -3.13
N LEU A 422 15.01 -16.64 -2.89
CA LEU A 422 13.57 -16.44 -2.85
C LEU A 422 13.14 -16.63 -1.40
N VAL A 423 12.76 -15.55 -0.71
CA VAL A 423 12.25 -15.64 0.66
C VAL A 423 10.86 -15.04 0.73
N ARG A 424 10.00 -15.59 1.60
CA ARG A 424 8.64 -15.11 1.83
C ARG A 424 8.51 -14.49 3.20
N ASP A 425 7.82 -13.36 3.30
CA ASP A 425 7.39 -12.82 4.59
C ASP A 425 6.12 -13.53 5.11
N GLN A 426 5.65 -13.09 6.28
CA GLN A 426 4.43 -13.62 6.90
C GLN A 426 3.16 -13.28 6.11
N ASP A 427 3.21 -12.26 5.25
CA ASP A 427 2.10 -11.79 4.43
C ASP A 427 2.12 -12.39 3.01
N GLY A 428 3.13 -13.22 2.69
CA GLY A 428 3.30 -13.90 1.41
C GLY A 428 4.04 -13.11 0.33
N ASN A 429 4.62 -11.94 0.64
CA ASN A 429 5.43 -11.20 -0.31
C ASN A 429 6.76 -11.93 -0.55
N GLU A 430 7.20 -11.98 -1.81
CA GLU A 430 8.40 -12.69 -2.27
C GLU A 430 9.49 -11.73 -2.77
N PRO A 431 10.28 -11.09 -1.89
CA PRO A 431 11.47 -10.40 -2.36
C PRO A 431 12.47 -11.39 -3.00
N VAL A 432 12.83 -11.10 -4.25
CA VAL A 432 13.92 -11.78 -4.96
C VAL A 432 15.22 -11.04 -4.68
N LEU A 433 16.22 -11.76 -4.17
CA LEU A 433 17.57 -11.24 -3.98
C LEU A 433 18.54 -12.01 -4.86
N ILE A 434 19.38 -11.30 -5.62
CA ILE A 434 20.42 -11.91 -6.44
C ILE A 434 21.77 -11.46 -5.91
N TYR A 435 22.63 -12.42 -5.59
CA TYR A 435 23.97 -12.18 -5.06
C TYR A 435 25.04 -12.79 -5.94
N LYS A 436 26.22 -12.18 -5.92
CA LYS A 436 27.46 -12.73 -6.47
C LYS A 436 28.48 -12.91 -5.34
N PRO A 437 29.09 -14.09 -5.18
CA PRO A 437 30.18 -14.26 -4.23
C PRO A 437 31.42 -13.45 -4.66
N ASP A 438 32.13 -12.86 -3.71
CA ASP A 438 33.44 -12.24 -3.91
C ASP A 438 34.59 -13.22 -3.61
N GLU A 439 35.84 -12.72 -3.65
CA GLU A 439 37.04 -13.54 -3.40
C GLU A 439 37.18 -14.02 -1.94
N GLU A 440 36.43 -13.43 -1.01
CA GLU A 440 36.41 -13.76 0.42
C GLU A 440 35.16 -14.58 0.81
N ASP A 441 34.43 -15.11 -0.18
CA ASP A 441 33.14 -15.79 -0.03
C ASP A 441 32.03 -14.91 0.59
N ASN A 442 32.15 -13.58 0.55
CA ASN A 442 31.06 -12.68 0.92
C ASN A 442 30.04 -12.58 -0.23
N LEU A 443 28.79 -12.27 0.09
CA LEU A 443 27.74 -12.09 -0.92
C LEU A 443 27.59 -10.60 -1.22
N ILE A 444 27.88 -10.20 -2.46
CA ILE A 444 27.67 -8.84 -2.98
C ILE A 444 26.34 -8.82 -3.75
N SER A 445 25.43 -7.92 -3.40
CA SER A 445 24.14 -7.83 -4.08
C SER A 445 24.31 -7.37 -5.53
N ASP A 446 23.75 -8.13 -6.47
CA ASP A 446 23.64 -7.78 -7.89
C ASP A 446 22.27 -7.15 -8.18
N THR A 447 21.19 -7.77 -7.69
CA THR A 447 19.82 -7.24 -7.75
C THR A 447 19.15 -7.43 -6.41
N TYR A 448 18.45 -6.40 -5.93
CA TYR A 448 17.79 -6.43 -4.62
C TYR A 448 16.54 -5.53 -4.66
N ALA A 449 15.60 -5.80 -3.76
CA ALA A 449 14.39 -4.99 -3.64
C ALA A 449 14.73 -3.57 -3.13
N SER A 450 14.06 -2.55 -3.67
CA SER A 450 14.24 -1.13 -3.27
C SER A 450 14.01 -0.88 -1.78
N PHE A 451 13.29 -1.78 -1.10
CA PHE A 451 13.14 -1.80 0.35
C PHE A 451 14.48 -1.75 1.12
N PHE A 452 15.57 -2.29 0.56
CA PHE A 452 16.88 -2.30 1.20
C PHE A 452 17.72 -1.03 0.95
N GLY A 453 17.14 0.02 0.34
CA GLY A 453 17.81 1.29 0.06
C GLY A 453 18.76 1.24 -1.14
N ASP A 454 19.34 2.39 -1.54
CA ASP A 454 20.03 2.54 -2.83
C ASP A 454 21.46 1.95 -2.91
N ASN A 455 22.01 1.49 -1.78
CA ASN A 455 23.44 1.16 -1.68
C ASN A 455 23.76 -0.33 -1.82
N GLY A 456 22.77 -1.16 -2.14
CA GLY A 456 22.90 -2.61 -2.14
C GLY A 456 23.11 -3.20 -0.75
N VAL A 457 23.06 -4.52 -0.70
CA VAL A 457 23.20 -5.28 0.54
C VAL A 457 24.41 -6.20 0.37
N ASN A 458 25.52 -5.86 1.00
CA ASN A 458 26.68 -6.76 1.05
C ASN A 458 26.63 -7.55 2.36
N MET A 459 26.77 -8.87 2.26
CA MET A 459 26.72 -9.78 3.39
C MET A 459 28.06 -10.46 3.59
N LYS A 460 28.65 -10.29 4.78
CA LYS A 460 29.89 -10.95 5.16
C LYS A 460 29.63 -12.33 5.72
N ARG A 461 30.40 -13.33 5.30
CA ARG A 461 30.29 -14.68 5.84
C ARG A 461 30.72 -14.68 7.32
N ILE A 462 29.87 -15.17 8.21
CA ILE A 462 30.20 -15.33 9.62
C ILE A 462 30.84 -16.71 9.80
N ALA A 463 32.02 -16.76 10.41
CA ALA A 463 32.62 -18.03 10.81
C ALA A 463 31.68 -18.77 11.78
N PRO A 464 31.50 -20.10 11.62
CA PRO A 464 30.70 -20.87 12.56
C PRO A 464 31.26 -20.65 13.97
N THR A 465 30.44 -20.09 14.86
CA THR A 465 30.84 -19.95 16.26
C THR A 465 31.02 -21.36 16.80
N ALA A 466 32.26 -21.72 17.15
CA ALA A 466 32.55 -23.03 17.72
C ALA A 466 31.56 -23.26 18.86
N THR A 467 30.70 -24.28 18.70
CA THR A 467 29.77 -24.66 19.75
C THR A 467 30.60 -24.96 20.98
N PRO A 468 30.44 -24.25 22.11
CA PRO A 468 31.23 -24.50 23.29
C PRO A 468 31.05 -25.97 23.66
N GLU A 469 32.16 -26.69 23.72
CA GLU A 469 32.21 -28.09 24.12
C GLU A 469 31.49 -28.19 25.48
N PRO A 470 30.49 -29.07 25.63
CA PRO A 470 29.65 -29.10 26.82
C PRO A 470 30.51 -29.30 28.07
N GLN A 471 30.64 -28.24 28.88
CA GLN A 471 31.34 -28.32 30.15
C GLN A 471 30.61 -29.33 31.04
N ALA A 472 31.34 -30.36 31.47
CA ALA A 472 30.87 -31.32 32.44
C ALA A 472 30.37 -30.59 33.69
N THR A 473 29.10 -30.83 34.02
CA THR A 473 28.40 -30.19 35.13
C THR A 473 29.03 -30.65 36.46
N SER A 474 29.80 -29.77 37.11
CA SER A 474 30.22 -29.97 38.49
C SER A 474 29.13 -29.53 39.45
N VAL A 475 28.88 -30.35 40.46
CA VAL A 475 27.77 -30.24 41.40
C VAL A 475 27.97 -29.08 42.37
N SER A 476 26.87 -28.34 42.56
CA SER A 476 26.64 -27.15 43.40
C SER A 476 27.14 -27.25 44.85
N SER A 477 27.69 -26.14 45.36
CA SER A 477 27.74 -25.79 46.78
C SER A 477 27.07 -24.43 47.04
N LEU A 478 26.35 -24.35 48.17
CA LEU A 478 25.43 -23.33 48.67
C LEU A 478 25.88 -21.84 48.65
N PRO A 479 24.93 -20.89 48.80
CA PRO A 479 25.11 -19.46 48.55
C PRO A 479 25.37 -18.62 49.82
N THR A 480 26.13 -17.52 49.66
CA THR A 480 26.14 -16.35 50.58
C THR A 480 26.66 -15.09 49.84
N PRO A 481 26.44 -13.86 50.33
CA PRO A 481 25.30 -13.00 50.02
C PRO A 481 25.67 -11.74 49.20
N THR A 482 24.63 -11.08 48.73
CA THR A 482 24.54 -9.79 48.02
C THR A 482 25.38 -8.65 48.62
N PRO A 483 25.93 -7.76 47.76
CA PRO A 483 26.01 -6.33 48.04
C PRO A 483 25.09 -5.50 47.14
N LYS A 484 24.51 -4.47 47.76
CA LYS A 484 23.60 -3.43 47.25
C LYS A 484 24.36 -2.36 46.41
N PRO A 485 23.68 -1.36 45.80
CA PRO A 485 23.90 -0.91 44.43
C PRO A 485 24.82 0.32 44.32
N SER A 486 25.46 0.51 43.17
CA SER A 486 26.15 1.75 42.85
C SER A 486 25.39 2.51 41.76
N SER A 487 24.75 3.59 42.18
CA SER A 487 24.23 4.66 41.35
C SER A 487 25.38 5.46 40.72
N SER A 488 25.29 5.76 39.42
CA SER A 488 25.88 6.99 38.87
C SER A 488 25.26 7.32 37.53
N SER A 489 24.32 8.27 37.53
CA SER A 489 24.18 9.23 36.43
C SER A 489 25.22 10.34 36.63
N PRO A 490 25.72 10.93 35.54
CA PRO A 490 25.62 12.38 35.38
C PRO A 490 25.09 12.73 33.97
N MET A 491 24.04 13.54 33.84
CA MET A 491 24.08 15.02 33.73
C MET A 491 24.77 15.55 32.47
N CYS A 492 23.94 16.23 31.67
CA CYS A 492 24.19 17.51 30.96
C CYS A 492 25.28 17.62 29.89
N GLY A 493 24.85 18.04 28.70
CA GLY A 493 25.70 18.66 27.68
C GLY A 493 24.86 19.37 26.62
N SER A 494 24.77 20.69 26.73
CA SER A 494 24.02 21.61 25.87
C SER A 494 24.85 22.16 24.69
N ALA A 495 24.13 22.50 23.60
CA ALA A 495 24.33 23.65 22.71
C ALA A 495 25.41 23.65 21.58
N ALA A 496 24.90 23.78 20.34
CA ALA A 496 25.12 24.88 19.38
C ALA A 496 26.11 24.77 18.18
N LEU A 497 25.53 25.14 17.01
CA LEU A 497 26.04 25.92 15.84
C LEU A 497 26.69 25.24 14.61
N ALA A 498 25.83 25.13 13.57
CA ALA A 498 25.97 25.70 12.20
C ALA A 498 26.96 25.07 11.17
N PRO A 499 26.94 25.52 9.89
CA PRO A 499 25.99 25.11 8.85
C PRO A 499 26.71 24.46 7.65
N MET A 500 26.02 23.70 6.80
CA MET A 500 26.52 23.41 5.46
C MET A 500 25.49 23.68 4.35
N LEU A 501 25.93 24.58 3.48
CA LEU A 501 25.42 24.86 2.14
C LEU A 501 25.43 23.59 1.29
N ALA A 502 24.35 23.36 0.54
CA ALA A 502 24.43 22.64 -0.73
C ALA A 502 23.51 23.32 -1.75
N VAL A 503 24.17 23.94 -2.72
CA VAL A 503 23.62 24.49 -3.96
C VAL A 503 23.38 23.32 -4.93
N GLY A 504 22.23 23.28 -5.60
CA GLY A 504 21.90 22.23 -6.56
C GLY A 504 20.77 22.57 -7.55
N LEU A 505 21.05 23.48 -8.48
CA LEU A 505 20.54 23.57 -9.86
C LEU A 505 19.13 23.02 -10.20
N TRP A 506 18.19 23.95 -10.39
CA TRP A 506 16.94 23.74 -11.13
C TRP A 506 17.10 24.27 -12.56
N LEU A 507 17.11 23.39 -13.56
CA LEU A 507 17.06 23.76 -14.99
C LEU A 507 15.62 23.73 -15.47
N SER A 508 15.04 24.92 -15.62
CA SER A 508 13.80 25.18 -16.33
C SER A 508 13.95 24.85 -17.82
N ARG A 509 13.05 24.03 -18.39
CA ARG A 509 12.77 24.01 -19.83
C ARG A 509 11.35 24.52 -20.08
N ARG A 510 11.23 25.82 -20.34
CA ARG A 510 10.13 26.40 -21.11
C ARG A 510 10.33 26.04 -22.58
N ARG A 511 9.33 25.43 -23.22
CA ARG A 511 9.14 25.48 -24.67
C ARG A 511 7.98 26.43 -24.96
N ILE A 512 8.30 27.52 -25.63
CA ILE A 512 7.34 28.30 -26.42
C ILE A 512 7.47 27.78 -27.85
N ARG A 513 6.40 27.15 -28.35
CA ARG A 513 5.76 27.44 -29.63
C ARG A 513 4.43 26.72 -29.70
#